data_AF-A0A7S4HCZ8-F1
#
_entry.id   AF-A0A7S4HCZ8-F1
#
_cell.length_a   1.000
_cell.length_b   1.000
_cell.length_c   1.000
_cell.angle_alpha   90.00
_cell.angle_beta   90.00
_cell.angle_gamma   90.00
#
_symmetry.space_group_name_H-M   'P 1'
#
loop_
_entity.id
_entity.type
_entity.pdbx_description
1 polymer ?
#
loop_
_entity_poly.entity_id
_entity_poly.type
_entity_poly.pdbx_seq_one_letter_code
_entity_poly.pdbx_strand_id
1 'polypeptide(L)'
;GATRARSMVRSCLAFVVVVHCCFDVDGAYVSSAALAPTHPRATRAVMGWSDPDWRWGSAMGTAHNAAAELRSCLADKDARVRFTAETAAGNCDPEDVKLVLALKCQRARNLGYDPTGEWEALMEEMARCRFEGDEGQTRLAEALGSRLNVPVEGLGGPAHLVGALAAKALMQLEFPDKGL
;
A
#
# COMPACT_ATOMS: atom_id res chain seq x y z
N GLY A 1 -39.24 -44.31 -35.61
CA GLY A 1 -38.24 -43.36 -36.15
C GLY A 1 -37.32 -42.95 -35.02
N ALA A 2 -36.05 -43.25 -35.17
CA ALA A 2 -35.00 -43.01 -34.19
C ALA A 2 -34.41 -41.61 -34.34
N THR A 3 -34.16 -40.86 -33.26
CA THR A 3 -32.89 -40.09 -33.13
C THR A 3 -32.59 -39.73 -31.67
N ARG A 4 -31.37 -40.10 -31.26
CA ARG A 4 -30.65 -39.76 -30.03
C ARG A 4 -30.14 -38.31 -30.10
N ALA A 5 -30.10 -37.62 -28.95
CA ALA A 5 -29.15 -36.53 -28.67
C ALA A 5 -28.81 -36.59 -27.17
N ARG A 6 -27.75 -37.30 -26.71
CA ARG A 6 -26.35 -36.84 -26.52
C ARG A 6 -26.30 -35.41 -25.92
N SER A 7 -26.24 -35.29 -24.59
CA SER A 7 -25.00 -35.29 -23.76
C SER A 7 -23.96 -34.27 -24.22
N MET A 8 -23.85 -33.17 -23.48
CA MET A 8 -22.63 -32.36 -23.34
C MET A 8 -22.64 -31.69 -21.97
N VAL A 9 -22.21 -32.41 -20.93
CA VAL A 9 -21.75 -31.81 -19.69
C VAL A 9 -20.36 -31.27 -19.97
N ARG A 10 -20.26 -29.95 -20.21
CA ARG A 10 -18.96 -29.27 -20.32
C ARG A 10 -18.42 -29.05 -18.92
N SER A 11 -17.51 -29.95 -18.52
CA SER A 11 -16.66 -29.81 -17.35
C SER A 11 -15.70 -28.65 -17.58
N CYS A 12 -15.96 -27.51 -16.95
CA CYS A 12 -15.01 -26.39 -16.89
C CYS A 12 -13.96 -26.72 -15.83
N LEU A 13 -12.86 -27.35 -16.27
CA LEU A 13 -11.63 -27.45 -15.50
C LEU A 13 -11.08 -26.03 -15.30
N ALA A 14 -11.22 -25.52 -14.08
CA ALA A 14 -10.51 -24.34 -13.62
C ALA A 14 -9.01 -24.68 -13.56
N PHE A 15 -8.25 -24.17 -14.53
CA PHE A 15 -6.80 -24.15 -14.49
C PHE A 15 -6.38 -23.14 -13.43
N VAL A 16 -6.10 -23.61 -12.21
CA VAL A 16 -5.37 -22.83 -11.20
C VAL A 16 -3.91 -22.83 -11.64
N VAL A 17 -3.52 -21.79 -12.36
CA VAL A 17 -2.11 -21.51 -12.63
C VAL A 17 -1.52 -20.96 -11.34
N VAL A 18 -0.96 -21.84 -10.51
CA VAL A 18 -0.05 -21.46 -9.43
C VAL A 18 1.21 -20.96 -10.11
N VAL A 19 1.34 -19.63 -10.24
CA VAL A 19 2.61 -19.00 -10.63
C VAL A 19 3.54 -19.15 -9.44
N HIS A 20 4.25 -20.28 -9.40
CA HIS A 20 5.36 -20.50 -8.50
C HIS A 20 6.53 -19.68 -9.07
N CYS A 21 6.65 -18.43 -8.63
CA CYS A 21 7.86 -17.63 -8.88
C CYS A 21 9.02 -18.32 -8.13
N CYS A 22 9.72 -19.22 -8.81
CA CYS A 22 11.04 -19.68 -8.38
C CYS A 22 12.00 -18.51 -8.51
N PHE A 23 12.17 -17.79 -7.41
CA PHE A 23 13.22 -16.81 -7.24
C PHE A 23 14.49 -17.59 -6.88
N ASP A 24 15.26 -17.98 -7.89
CA ASP A 24 16.59 -18.56 -7.72
C ASP A 24 17.53 -17.46 -7.21
N VAL A 25 17.95 -17.56 -5.95
CA VAL A 25 18.94 -16.66 -5.33
C VAL A 25 20.20 -17.48 -5.04
N ASP A 26 21.05 -17.60 -6.04
CA ASP A 26 22.41 -18.08 -5.84
C ASP A 26 23.23 -17.02 -5.08
N GLY A 27 23.41 -17.27 -3.79
CA GLY A 27 24.73 -17.25 -3.16
C GLY A 27 25.57 -15.98 -3.27
N ALA A 28 25.31 -15.01 -2.39
CA ALA A 28 26.34 -14.21 -1.73
C ALA A 28 25.77 -13.57 -0.46
N TYR A 29 25.71 -14.34 0.64
CA TYR A 29 25.36 -13.83 1.97
C TYR A 29 26.55 -13.04 2.53
N VAL A 30 26.70 -11.78 2.11
CA VAL A 30 27.53 -10.82 2.83
C VAL A 30 26.76 -10.38 4.06
N SER A 31 27.09 -11.02 5.18
CA SER A 31 26.70 -10.59 6.52
C SER A 31 27.29 -9.20 6.79
N SER A 32 26.50 -8.16 6.57
CA SER A 32 26.69 -6.85 7.18
C SER A 32 25.34 -6.36 7.67
N ALA A 33 24.92 -6.95 8.79
CA ALA A 33 23.90 -6.42 9.67
C ALA A 33 24.40 -5.13 10.33
N ALA A 34 24.66 -4.10 9.53
CA ALA A 34 24.31 -2.76 9.97
C ALA A 34 22.80 -2.70 9.74
N LEU A 35 22.03 -2.98 10.80
CA LEU A 35 20.62 -2.58 10.89
C LEU A 35 20.60 -1.07 10.66
N ALA A 36 20.54 -0.66 9.39
CA ALA A 36 20.18 0.68 9.02
C ALA A 36 18.86 0.96 9.75
N PRO A 37 18.75 2.11 10.43
CA PRO A 37 17.67 2.34 11.37
C PRO A 37 16.35 1.97 10.71
N THR A 38 15.65 1.03 11.35
CA THR A 38 14.18 0.97 11.31
C THR A 38 13.71 2.42 11.29
N HIS A 39 13.01 2.79 10.23
CA HIS A 39 12.60 4.14 9.83
C HIS A 39 12.74 5.18 10.96
N PRO A 40 13.48 6.30 10.79
CA PRO A 40 13.93 7.21 11.87
C PRO A 40 12.81 7.74 12.80
N ARG A 41 11.55 7.52 12.44
CA ARG A 41 10.36 7.85 13.20
C ARG A 41 9.96 6.87 14.30
N ALA A 42 10.54 5.67 14.39
CA ALA A 42 10.13 4.62 15.33
C ALA A 42 10.19 5.01 16.83
N THR A 43 10.79 6.16 17.18
CA THR A 43 10.92 6.65 18.56
C THR A 43 10.10 7.92 18.87
N ARG A 44 9.39 8.51 17.91
CA ARG A 44 8.59 9.72 18.15
C ARG A 44 7.15 9.33 18.48
N ALA A 45 6.55 9.94 19.50
CA ALA A 45 5.12 9.79 19.77
C ALA A 45 4.34 10.03 18.48
N VAL A 46 3.65 8.99 18.02
CA VAL A 46 2.97 8.95 16.72
C VAL A 46 1.74 9.85 16.83
N MET A 47 1.89 11.11 16.45
CA MET A 47 0.75 11.99 16.20
C MET A 47 0.05 11.47 14.93
N GLY A 48 -1.17 10.96 15.11
CA GLY A 48 -1.96 10.35 14.03
C GLY A 48 -2.83 11.35 13.27
N TRP A 49 -3.59 10.86 12.28
CA TRP A 49 -4.46 11.69 11.43
C TRP A 49 -5.54 12.45 12.19
N SER A 50 -5.95 11.93 13.34
CA SER A 50 -6.96 12.51 14.22
C SER A 50 -6.45 13.64 15.12
N ASP A 51 -5.14 13.91 15.11
CA ASP A 51 -4.54 14.97 15.91
C ASP A 51 -4.94 16.37 15.37
N PRO A 52 -5.40 17.31 16.22
CA PRO A 52 -5.73 18.67 15.79
C PRO A 52 -4.56 19.40 15.11
N ASP A 53 -3.31 19.07 15.46
CA ASP A 53 -2.11 19.65 14.87
C ASP A 53 -1.69 18.95 13.57
N TRP A 54 -2.31 17.84 13.18
CA TRP A 54 -2.02 17.15 11.91
C TRP A 54 -2.23 18.09 10.72
N ARG A 55 -3.42 18.70 10.61
CA ARG A 55 -3.77 19.72 9.59
C ARG A 55 -3.36 19.33 8.16
N TRP A 56 -3.81 18.16 7.68
CA TRP A 56 -3.56 17.71 6.30
C TRP A 56 -3.94 18.78 5.27
N GLY A 57 -3.09 18.96 4.25
CA GLY A 57 -3.28 19.98 3.21
C GLY A 57 -2.89 21.41 3.61
N SER A 58 -2.56 21.66 4.88
CA SER A 58 -2.02 22.94 5.34
C SER A 58 -0.52 23.08 5.03
N ALA A 59 -0.06 24.31 4.80
CA ALA A 59 1.36 24.64 4.70
C ALA A 59 2.07 24.65 6.08
N MET A 60 1.32 24.45 7.16
CA MET A 60 1.81 24.40 8.54
C MET A 60 1.14 23.25 9.28
N GLY A 61 1.85 22.65 10.25
CA GLY A 61 1.33 21.57 11.09
C GLY A 61 2.17 20.31 11.00
N THR A 62 1.77 19.30 11.77
CA THR A 62 2.50 18.04 11.90
C THR A 62 2.51 17.25 10.60
N ALA A 63 1.41 17.24 9.82
CA ALA A 63 1.38 16.56 8.52
C ALA A 63 2.38 17.16 7.52
N HIS A 64 2.49 18.50 7.50
CA HIS A 64 3.42 19.18 6.61
C HIS A 64 4.87 18.79 6.92
N ASN A 65 5.25 18.83 8.19
CA ASN A 65 6.58 18.47 8.65
C ASN A 65 6.88 16.98 8.38
N ALA A 66 5.91 16.11 8.65
CA ALA A 66 6.01 14.68 8.40
C ALA A 66 6.18 14.36 6.91
N ALA A 67 5.44 15.04 6.05
CA ALA A 67 5.56 14.90 4.61
C ALA A 67 6.91 15.41 4.08
N ALA A 68 7.42 16.53 4.62
CA ALA A 68 8.74 17.05 4.25
C ALA A 68 9.86 16.06 4.62
N GLU A 69 9.80 15.48 5.82
CA GLU A 69 10.72 14.45 6.29
C GLU A 69 10.70 13.22 5.38
N LEU A 70 9.50 12.65 5.11
CA LEU A 70 9.37 11.48 4.22
C LEU A 70 9.86 11.75 2.80
N ARG A 71 9.59 12.94 2.23
CA ARG A 71 10.15 13.32 0.92
C ARG A 71 11.67 13.32 0.92
N SER A 72 12.29 13.76 2.01
CA SER A 72 13.75 13.72 2.16
C SER A 72 14.26 12.29 2.29
N CYS A 73 13.60 11.43 3.08
CA CYS A 73 14.00 10.04 3.30
C CYS A 73 13.77 9.13 2.09
N LEU A 74 12.83 9.49 1.21
CA LEU A 74 12.40 8.70 0.04
C LEU A 74 12.78 9.38 -1.28
N ALA A 75 13.80 10.25 -1.25
CA ALA A 75 14.27 11.02 -2.41
C ALA A 75 14.89 10.12 -3.49
N ASP A 76 15.60 9.07 -3.08
CA ASP A 76 16.25 8.10 -3.96
C ASP A 76 15.33 6.91 -4.30
N LYS A 77 15.54 6.34 -5.50
CA LYS A 77 14.74 5.20 -5.99
C LYS A 77 14.92 3.97 -5.10
N ASP A 78 16.14 3.70 -4.65
CA ASP A 78 16.45 2.51 -3.85
C ASP A 78 15.74 2.55 -2.49
N ALA A 79 15.70 3.72 -1.82
CA ALA A 79 14.90 3.88 -0.61
C ALA A 79 13.41 3.66 -0.84
N ARG A 80 12.85 4.07 -1.97
CA ARG A 80 11.43 3.82 -2.30
C ARG A 80 11.15 2.35 -2.57
N VAL A 81 12.04 1.67 -3.28
CA VAL A 81 11.94 0.22 -3.52
C VAL A 81 11.98 -0.52 -2.17
N ARG A 82 12.95 -0.18 -1.32
CA ARG A 82 13.06 -0.74 0.03
C ARG A 82 11.82 -0.44 0.88
N PHE A 83 11.34 0.80 0.91
CA PHE A 83 10.13 1.18 1.64
C PHE A 83 8.92 0.35 1.18
N THR A 84 8.77 0.15 -0.13
CA THR A 84 7.67 -0.65 -0.69
C THR A 84 7.78 -2.12 -0.26
N ALA A 85 8.99 -2.68 -0.23
CA ALA A 85 9.24 -4.06 0.23
C ALA A 85 8.95 -4.22 1.73
N GLU A 86 9.44 -3.30 2.58
CA GLU A 86 9.18 -3.29 4.02
C GLU A 86 7.69 -3.07 4.33
N THR A 87 7.01 -2.24 3.53
CA THR A 87 5.55 -2.05 3.62
C THR A 87 4.82 -3.36 3.31
N ALA A 88 5.23 -4.08 2.26
CA ALA A 88 4.64 -5.38 1.91
C ALA A 88 4.85 -6.44 3.00
N ALA A 89 6.00 -6.39 3.69
CA ALA A 89 6.32 -7.27 4.82
C ALA A 89 5.60 -6.88 6.14
N GLY A 90 4.94 -5.71 6.19
CA GLY A 90 4.29 -5.21 7.39
C GLY A 90 5.27 -4.64 8.44
N ASN A 91 6.49 -4.29 8.02
CA ASN A 91 7.54 -3.77 8.90
C ASN A 91 7.55 -2.23 9.01
N CYS A 92 6.78 -1.54 8.16
CA CYS A 92 6.65 -0.09 8.21
C CYS A 92 5.61 0.37 9.24
N ASP A 93 5.82 1.56 9.79
CA ASP A 93 4.82 2.22 10.62
C ASP A 93 3.56 2.51 9.80
N PRO A 94 2.36 2.09 10.25
CA PRO A 94 1.11 2.31 9.53
C PRO A 94 0.82 3.77 9.19
N GLU A 95 1.24 4.71 10.04
CA GLU A 95 1.02 6.14 9.83
C GLU A 95 1.94 6.70 8.73
N ASP A 96 3.19 6.22 8.66
CA ASP A 96 4.08 6.55 7.54
C ASP A 96 3.54 5.93 6.22
N VAL A 97 3.01 4.71 6.26
CA VAL A 97 2.38 4.07 5.08
C VAL A 97 1.17 4.88 4.59
N LYS A 98 0.25 5.26 5.49
CA LYS A 98 -0.90 6.13 5.16
C LYS A 98 -0.42 7.45 4.56
N LEU A 99 0.61 8.08 5.14
CA LEU A 99 1.13 9.35 4.68
C LEU A 99 1.76 9.25 3.27
N VAL A 100 2.56 8.22 3.00
CA VAL A 100 3.13 7.98 1.66
C VAL A 100 2.01 7.71 0.64
N LEU A 101 1.00 6.91 0.99
CA LEU A 101 -0.18 6.68 0.16
C LEU A 101 -0.90 7.99 -0.17
N ALA A 102 -1.17 8.82 0.85
CA ALA A 102 -1.88 10.10 0.68
C ALA A 102 -1.11 11.06 -0.24
N LEU A 103 0.22 11.15 -0.07
CA LEU A 103 1.08 11.96 -0.94
C LEU A 103 1.06 11.46 -2.38
N LYS A 104 1.07 10.13 -2.59
CA LYS A 104 0.97 9.56 -3.94
C LYS A 104 -0.38 9.78 -4.58
N CYS A 105 -1.47 9.63 -3.84
CA CYS A 105 -2.82 9.97 -4.32
C CYS A 105 -2.91 11.44 -4.73
N GLN A 106 -2.39 12.36 -3.90
CA GLN A 106 -2.32 13.78 -4.22
C GLN A 106 -1.54 14.04 -5.52
N ARG A 107 -0.39 13.39 -5.69
CA ARG A 107 0.43 13.50 -6.91
C ARG A 107 -0.31 12.95 -8.13
N ALA A 108 -1.02 11.83 -7.99
CA ALA A 108 -1.80 11.21 -9.06
C ALA A 108 -2.87 12.14 -9.61
N ARG A 109 -3.63 12.77 -8.71
CA ARG A 109 -4.56 13.83 -9.05
C ARG A 109 -3.87 15.00 -9.75
N ASN A 110 -2.82 15.55 -9.13
CA ASN A 110 -2.17 16.78 -9.63
C ASN A 110 -1.51 16.60 -11.01
N LEU A 111 -1.05 15.39 -11.33
CA LEU A 111 -0.42 15.06 -12.62
C LEU A 111 -1.36 14.33 -13.59
N GLY A 112 -2.64 14.16 -13.24
CA GLY A 112 -3.67 13.61 -14.12
C GLY A 112 -3.56 12.13 -14.45
N TYR A 113 -2.90 11.33 -13.59
CA TYR A 113 -2.88 9.86 -13.73
C TYR A 113 -3.83 9.13 -12.77
N ASP A 114 -4.78 9.86 -12.18
CA ASP A 114 -5.97 9.34 -11.51
C ASP A 114 -7.24 9.80 -12.27
N PRO A 115 -7.55 9.21 -13.45
CA PRO A 115 -8.64 9.70 -14.30
C PRO A 115 -10.03 9.46 -13.70
N THR A 116 -10.16 8.50 -12.79
CA THR A 116 -11.42 8.14 -12.13
C THR A 116 -11.64 8.90 -10.82
N GLY A 117 -10.59 9.50 -10.24
CA GLY A 117 -10.64 10.19 -8.95
C GLY A 117 -10.70 9.23 -7.76
N GLU A 118 -10.49 7.93 -7.96
CA GLU A 118 -10.61 6.93 -6.91
C GLU A 118 -9.48 7.06 -5.87
N TRP A 119 -8.29 7.46 -6.31
CA TRP A 119 -7.15 7.69 -5.42
C TRP A 119 -7.29 9.02 -4.68
N GLU A 120 -7.78 10.07 -5.34
CA GLU A 120 -8.18 11.30 -4.65
C GLU A 120 -9.20 11.00 -3.54
N ALA A 121 -10.25 10.22 -3.84
CA ALA A 121 -11.23 9.84 -2.83
C ALA A 121 -10.59 9.13 -1.62
N LEU A 122 -9.61 8.23 -1.84
CA LEU A 122 -8.89 7.57 -0.75
C LEU A 122 -8.13 8.57 0.13
N MET A 123 -7.46 9.54 -0.50
CA MET A 123 -6.75 10.61 0.22
C MET A 123 -7.72 11.44 1.07
N GLU A 124 -8.89 11.80 0.54
CA GLU A 124 -9.88 12.54 1.31
C GLU A 124 -10.46 11.71 2.46
N GLU A 125 -10.65 10.41 2.28
CA GLU A 125 -11.08 9.50 3.34
C GLU A 125 -10.06 9.43 4.48
N MET A 126 -8.76 9.39 4.16
CA MET A 126 -7.68 9.50 5.15
C MET A 126 -7.73 10.86 5.86
N ALA A 127 -7.88 11.96 5.13
CA ALA A 127 -7.97 13.31 5.70
C ALA A 127 -9.19 13.49 6.62
N ARG A 128 -10.29 12.76 6.37
CA ARG A 128 -11.48 12.70 7.23
C ARG A 128 -11.35 11.72 8.41
N CYS A 129 -10.16 11.17 8.64
CA CYS A 129 -9.87 10.22 9.72
C CYS A 129 -10.71 8.93 9.66
N ARG A 130 -11.15 8.51 8.46
CA ARG A 130 -12.02 7.33 8.28
C ARG A 130 -11.36 6.01 8.73
N PHE A 131 -10.03 5.99 8.71
CA PHE A 131 -9.19 4.82 8.96
C PHE A 131 -8.46 4.88 10.32
N GLU A 132 -9.01 5.64 11.25
CA GLU A 132 -8.53 5.71 12.64
C GLU A 132 -9.34 4.80 13.56
N GLY A 133 -8.76 4.46 14.73
CA GLY A 133 -9.36 3.58 15.73
C GLY A 133 -9.16 2.08 15.47
N ASP A 134 -9.80 1.25 16.31
CA ASP A 134 -9.58 -0.21 16.36
C ASP A 134 -9.87 -0.92 15.03
N GLU A 135 -10.84 -0.43 14.27
CA GLU A 135 -11.21 -0.97 12.95
C GLU A 135 -10.53 -0.24 11.78
N GLY A 136 -9.71 0.76 12.06
CA GLY A 136 -9.15 1.66 11.06
C GLY A 136 -8.34 0.93 9.99
N GLN A 137 -7.51 -0.03 10.41
CA GLN A 137 -6.72 -0.86 9.49
C GLN A 137 -7.59 -1.76 8.62
N THR A 138 -8.64 -2.38 9.19
CA THR A 138 -9.58 -3.21 8.41
C THR A 138 -10.27 -2.38 7.34
N ARG A 139 -10.79 -1.19 7.69
CA ARG A 139 -11.43 -0.28 6.74
C ARG A 139 -10.47 0.19 5.65
N LEU A 140 -9.20 0.43 5.98
CA LEU A 140 -8.18 0.79 5.00
C LEU A 140 -7.88 -0.37 4.05
N ALA A 141 -7.75 -1.60 4.57
CA ALA A 141 -7.58 -2.79 3.75
C ALA A 141 -8.74 -2.99 2.77
N GLU A 142 -10.00 -2.83 3.23
CA GLU A 142 -11.18 -2.89 2.37
C GLU A 142 -11.16 -1.81 1.28
N ALA A 143 -10.85 -0.57 1.65
CA ALA A 143 -10.77 0.55 0.73
C ALA A 143 -9.69 0.33 -0.37
N LEU A 144 -8.53 -0.21 0.01
CA LEU A 144 -7.46 -0.56 -0.92
C LEU A 144 -7.84 -1.78 -1.78
N GLY A 145 -8.38 -2.84 -1.17
CA GLY A 145 -8.79 -4.06 -1.86
C GLY A 145 -9.83 -3.78 -2.94
N SER A 146 -10.82 -2.94 -2.65
CA SER A 146 -11.85 -2.52 -3.62
C SER A 146 -11.23 -1.83 -4.84
N ARG A 147 -10.30 -0.89 -4.65
CA ARG A 147 -9.63 -0.15 -5.74
C ARG A 147 -8.66 -1.01 -6.55
N LEU A 148 -8.05 -1.99 -5.88
CA LEU A 148 -7.10 -2.93 -6.50
C LEU A 148 -7.79 -4.14 -7.13
N ASN A 149 -9.12 -4.27 -6.99
CA ASN A 149 -9.90 -5.46 -7.32
C ASN A 149 -9.28 -6.74 -6.71
N VAL A 150 -8.91 -6.67 -5.43
CA VAL A 150 -8.35 -7.78 -4.65
C VAL A 150 -9.32 -8.13 -3.52
N PRO A 151 -9.82 -9.38 -3.44
CA PRO A 151 -10.64 -9.80 -2.32
C PRO A 151 -9.82 -9.78 -1.02
N VAL A 152 -10.40 -9.25 0.05
CA VAL A 152 -9.75 -9.10 1.37
C VAL A 152 -9.94 -10.37 2.24
N GLU A 153 -10.77 -11.31 1.79
CA GLU A 153 -11.10 -12.54 2.52
C GLU A 153 -9.89 -13.48 2.65
N GLY A 154 -9.57 -13.90 3.87
CA GLY A 154 -8.62 -14.99 4.15
C GLY A 154 -7.13 -14.62 4.10
N LEU A 155 -6.76 -13.34 4.00
CA LEU A 155 -5.37 -12.90 3.77
C LEU A 155 -4.52 -12.61 5.04
N GLY A 156 -4.88 -13.18 6.19
CA GLY A 156 -4.14 -13.04 7.44
C GLY A 156 -4.61 -11.87 8.32
N GLY A 157 -3.79 -11.50 9.30
CA GLY A 157 -4.11 -10.41 10.24
C GLY A 157 -4.17 -9.03 9.54
N PRO A 158 -4.97 -8.08 10.07
CA PRO A 158 -5.27 -6.81 9.40
C PRO A 158 -4.02 -5.98 9.08
N ALA A 159 -3.02 -5.97 9.97
CA ALA A 159 -1.79 -5.20 9.76
C ALA A 159 -0.97 -5.67 8.54
N HIS A 160 -0.74 -6.99 8.43
CA HIS A 160 -0.01 -7.57 7.29
C HIS A 160 -0.78 -7.36 5.99
N LEU A 161 -2.11 -7.48 6.04
CA LEU A 161 -2.97 -7.28 4.89
C LEU A 161 -2.95 -5.83 4.38
N VAL A 162 -3.03 -4.85 5.28
CA VAL A 162 -2.90 -3.42 4.93
C VAL A 162 -1.54 -3.17 4.28
N GLY A 163 -0.44 -3.69 4.86
CA GLY A 163 0.89 -3.53 4.30
C GLY A 163 1.02 -4.06 2.87
N ALA A 164 0.58 -5.29 2.64
CA ALA A 164 0.61 -5.90 1.31
C ALA A 164 -0.24 -5.14 0.27
N LEU A 165 -1.47 -4.73 0.64
CA LEU A 165 -2.34 -3.95 -0.24
C LEU A 165 -1.79 -2.55 -0.50
N ALA A 166 -1.25 -1.89 0.53
CA ALA A 166 -0.63 -0.58 0.41
C ALA A 166 0.58 -0.62 -0.53
N ALA A 167 1.46 -1.62 -0.39
CA ALA A 167 2.58 -1.81 -1.29
C ALA A 167 2.12 -2.02 -2.74
N LYS A 168 1.08 -2.82 -2.96
CA LYS A 168 0.48 -3.01 -4.30
C LYS A 168 -0.08 -1.71 -4.86
N ALA A 169 -0.78 -0.91 -4.06
CA ALA A 169 -1.26 0.42 -4.46
C ALA A 169 -0.11 1.36 -4.82
N LEU A 170 0.97 1.38 -4.03
CA LEU A 170 2.16 2.18 -4.31
C LEU A 170 2.82 1.78 -5.64
N MET A 171 2.87 0.48 -5.95
CA MET A 171 3.35 0.00 -7.25
C MET A 171 2.45 0.45 -8.41
N GLN A 172 1.13 0.37 -8.26
CA GLN A 172 0.18 0.86 -9.28
C GLN A 172 0.28 2.37 -9.51
N LEU A 173 0.59 3.14 -8.45
CA LEU A 173 0.84 4.58 -8.50
C LEU A 173 2.28 4.92 -8.94
N GLU A 174 3.06 3.93 -9.39
CA GLU A 174 4.45 4.06 -9.85
C GLU A 174 5.33 4.80 -8.82
N PHE A 175 5.14 4.54 -7.52
CA PHE A 175 5.89 5.17 -6.44
C PHE A 175 7.40 4.98 -6.56
N PRO A 176 7.94 3.76 -6.81
CA PRO A 176 9.39 3.57 -6.94
C PRO A 176 10.03 4.47 -8.00
N ASP A 177 9.37 4.64 -9.15
CA ASP A 177 9.91 5.39 -10.28
C ASP A 177 9.62 6.89 -10.21
N LYS A 178 8.39 7.28 -9.85
CA LYS A 178 7.94 8.68 -9.91
C LYS A 178 8.10 9.45 -8.61
N GLY A 179 8.42 8.79 -7.49
CA GLY A 179 8.55 9.42 -6.19
C GLY A 179 7.23 10.03 -5.67
N LEU A 180 7.36 10.84 -4.61
CA LEU A 180 6.30 11.65 -3.99
C LEU A 180 6.17 13.01 -4.66
#